data_AF-L8HHH4-F1
#
_entry.id   AF-L8HHH4-F1
#
_cell.length_a   1.000
_cell.length_b   1.000
_cell.length_c   1.000
_cell.angle_alpha   90.00
_cell.angle_beta   90.00
_cell.angle_gamma   90.00
#
_symmetry.space_group_name_H-M   'P 1'
#
loop_
_entity.id
_entity.type
_entity.pdbx_description
1 polymer ?
#
loop_
_entity_poly.entity_id
_entity_poly.type
_entity_poly.pdbx_seq_one_letter_code
_entity_poly.pdbx_strand_id
1 'polypeptide(L)'
;MWVTADCVDLLYSRPVIDNVVDLTSPVPHRKVSGHFDGTEKRFNFYFPPKGQWEGRFFHLVYPTQDEIATDEAVSFGVASGAYTVQTNGGGGYRVDAAAAKFAKAVAASYYISPEPIHGYLYGGSGGSFQTIGAIENCAGVWHGAVPFIPGVPTSIPNNFFVRAMARFVLEDKAPQIADAVRPGGSGDPYAGLNNVERAVLLEVTRMGVPLRAWEDYKYLLGLHDPQGLLGFASVVQGLDPTYADDFWTKPGYLGTEQSALGDRFRAAAKPNNRWSLALASYHRHQVPKRPGFYAWDHLRGPDGRPIYPQRPIEIGPLISRGAAGGGTHTGAIQGKIIVAANLLDVDAYPWHADWYSTRVRESLGQQRYDDNFRLWYNDNADHIGPRTARLVQSEGMLQQALRDLTAWVERGIAPARSTRYGLVDSQVRVPDDAAGRQGVQPVVELTVNGAAWIDVAAGQTVTFVAKVQVPPAAGKVVATEWDFDGTGNFTAWPFGGPRPMVEVSVPFTYTTPGLYFPALRATSQREGDPSTPFARVQNLGRVRVVVH
;
A
#
# COMPACT_ATOMS: atom_id res chain seq x y z
N MET A 1 -5.45 19.93 -14.68
CA MET A 1 -5.45 20.21 -16.14
C MET A 1 -6.02 18.99 -16.80
N TRP A 2 -7.03 19.13 -17.65
CA TRP A 2 -7.65 17.99 -18.30
C TRP A 2 -6.82 17.53 -19.51
N VAL A 3 -6.52 16.24 -19.62
CA VAL A 3 -5.72 15.67 -20.71
C VAL A 3 -6.57 14.69 -21.53
N THR A 4 -6.76 14.96 -22.81
CA THR A 4 -7.48 14.05 -23.73
C THR A 4 -6.50 13.22 -24.54
N ALA A 5 -6.96 12.24 -25.33
CA ALA A 5 -6.13 11.48 -26.26
C ALA A 5 -5.40 12.40 -27.26
N ASP A 6 -6.09 13.42 -27.77
CA ASP A 6 -5.61 14.25 -28.89
C ASP A 6 -4.89 15.54 -28.45
N CYS A 7 -5.00 15.93 -27.18
CA CYS A 7 -4.32 17.14 -26.74
C CYS A 7 -2.80 16.96 -26.72
N VAL A 8 -2.06 18.00 -27.10
CA VAL A 8 -0.60 18.02 -27.04
C VAL A 8 -0.16 18.86 -25.85
N ASP A 9 0.67 18.28 -25.00
CA ASP A 9 1.35 19.04 -23.96
C ASP A 9 2.53 19.79 -24.59
N LEU A 10 2.51 21.13 -24.57
CA LEU A 10 3.55 21.94 -25.21
C LEU A 10 4.94 21.67 -24.66
N LEU A 11 5.06 21.34 -23.37
CA LEU A 11 6.35 21.02 -22.74
C LEU A 11 6.91 19.67 -23.22
N TYR A 12 6.05 18.72 -23.59
CA TYR A 12 6.41 17.37 -24.03
C TYR A 12 6.03 17.11 -25.49
N SER A 13 5.98 18.16 -26.30
CA SER A 13 5.48 18.14 -27.68
C SER A 13 6.46 17.58 -28.72
N ARG A 14 7.72 17.37 -28.32
CA ARG A 14 8.83 16.97 -29.21
C ARG A 14 9.51 15.68 -28.72
N PRO A 15 8.84 14.52 -28.78
CA PRO A 15 9.50 13.25 -28.46
C PRO A 15 10.52 12.89 -29.55
N VAL A 16 11.70 12.45 -29.12
CA VAL A 16 12.81 11.98 -29.96
C VAL A 16 13.15 10.55 -29.57
N ILE A 17 13.28 9.67 -30.57
CA ILE A 17 13.78 8.30 -30.36
C ILE A 17 15.30 8.35 -30.46
N ASP A 18 15.97 7.95 -29.37
CA ASP A 18 17.43 7.92 -29.26
C ASP A 18 18.01 6.60 -29.72
N ASN A 19 17.33 5.49 -29.42
CA ASN A 19 17.82 4.15 -29.72
C ASN A 19 16.67 3.14 -29.87
N VAL A 20 16.87 2.16 -30.74
CA VAL A 20 15.99 1.00 -30.92
C VAL A 20 16.85 -0.26 -30.95
N VAL A 21 16.59 -1.20 -30.03
CA VAL A 21 17.36 -2.43 -29.91
C VAL A 21 16.45 -3.62 -29.60
N ASP A 22 16.71 -4.75 -30.24
CA ASP A 22 16.08 -6.02 -29.91
C ASP A 22 16.92 -6.75 -28.86
N LEU A 23 16.29 -7.14 -27.75
CA LEU A 23 16.93 -7.78 -26.60
C LEU A 23 16.30 -9.15 -26.35
N THR A 24 17.08 -10.07 -25.80
CA THR A 24 16.64 -11.43 -25.43
C THR A 24 16.45 -11.61 -23.93
N SER A 25 17.01 -10.71 -23.12
CA SER A 25 16.92 -10.70 -21.66
C SER A 25 16.18 -9.44 -21.19
N PRO A 26 15.29 -9.52 -20.19
CA PRO A 26 14.93 -10.72 -19.41
C PRO A 26 14.05 -11.73 -20.18
N VAL A 27 13.36 -11.25 -21.22
CA VAL A 27 12.62 -12.02 -22.20
C VAL A 27 12.80 -11.36 -23.57
N PRO A 28 12.55 -12.04 -24.70
CA PRO A 28 12.58 -11.40 -26.01
C PRO A 28 11.67 -10.17 -26.07
N HIS A 29 12.22 -8.99 -26.38
CA HIS A 29 11.48 -7.75 -26.54
C HIS A 29 12.28 -6.73 -27.35
N ARG A 30 11.59 -5.74 -27.93
CA ARG A 30 12.21 -4.55 -28.53
C ARG A 30 12.17 -3.40 -27.54
N LYS A 31 13.34 -2.86 -27.19
CA LYS A 31 13.45 -1.64 -26.39
C LYS A 31 13.58 -0.42 -27.31
N VAL A 32 12.73 0.56 -27.09
CA VAL A 32 12.82 1.90 -27.70
C VAL A 32 13.10 2.89 -26.59
N SER A 33 14.21 3.62 -26.71
CA SER A 33 14.63 4.66 -25.75
C SER A 33 14.51 6.02 -26.39
N GLY A 34 14.15 7.03 -25.61
CA GLY A 34 14.03 8.38 -26.11
C GLY A 34 13.87 9.43 -25.01
N HIS A 35 13.70 10.67 -25.44
CA HIS A 35 13.50 11.82 -24.58
C HIS A 35 12.53 12.84 -25.19
N PHE A 36 12.07 13.80 -24.40
CA PHE A 36 11.37 14.98 -24.88
C PHE A 36 12.35 16.13 -25.04
N ASP A 37 12.59 16.56 -26.28
CA ASP A 37 13.55 17.63 -26.62
C ASP A 37 13.22 18.93 -25.86
N GLY A 38 14.28 19.58 -25.35
CA GLY A 38 14.16 20.75 -24.48
C GLY A 38 13.78 20.45 -23.03
N THR A 39 13.78 19.19 -22.60
CA THR A 39 13.51 18.78 -21.22
C THR A 39 14.47 17.68 -20.74
N GLU A 40 14.55 17.49 -19.43
CA GLU A 40 15.26 16.36 -18.81
C GLU A 40 14.45 15.05 -18.80
N LYS A 41 13.30 15.00 -19.50
CA LYS A 41 12.36 13.88 -19.42
C LYS A 41 12.67 12.81 -20.46
N ARG A 42 12.83 11.58 -19.98
CA ARG A 42 13.21 10.39 -20.74
C ARG A 42 12.12 9.33 -20.65
N PHE A 43 12.07 8.46 -21.65
CA PHE A 43 11.15 7.32 -21.69
C PHE A 43 11.82 6.09 -22.28
N ASN A 44 11.34 4.91 -21.85
CA ASN A 44 11.59 3.64 -22.49
C ASN A 44 10.27 2.90 -22.75
N PHE A 45 10.17 2.28 -23.92
CA PHE A 45 9.09 1.37 -24.29
C PHE A 45 9.66 -0.03 -24.54
N TYR A 46 9.01 -1.05 -24.01
CA TYR A 46 9.46 -2.44 -24.08
C TYR A 46 8.39 -3.29 -24.77
N PHE A 47 8.56 -3.49 -26.07
CA PHE A 47 7.58 -4.11 -26.95
C PHE A 47 7.78 -5.63 -27.01
N PRO A 48 6.79 -6.46 -26.61
CA PRO A 48 6.86 -7.90 -26.80
C PRO A 48 6.95 -8.28 -28.28
N PRO A 49 7.35 -9.54 -28.57
CA PRO A 49 7.30 -10.08 -29.92
C PRO A 49 5.89 -9.96 -30.50
N LYS A 50 5.76 -9.69 -31.80
CA LYS A 50 4.48 -9.40 -32.46
C LYS A 50 3.37 -10.40 -32.17
N GLY A 51 3.70 -11.70 -32.17
CA GLY A 51 2.72 -12.77 -31.91
C GLY A 51 2.26 -12.91 -30.45
N GLN A 52 2.86 -12.18 -29.51
CA GLN A 52 2.47 -12.17 -28.10
C GLN A 52 1.74 -10.90 -27.69
N TRP A 53 1.72 -9.86 -28.52
CA TRP A 53 1.06 -8.60 -28.17
C TRP A 53 -0.45 -8.69 -28.40
N GLU A 54 -1.22 -8.28 -27.40
CA GLU A 54 -2.70 -8.35 -27.41
C GLU A 54 -3.34 -6.95 -27.42
N GLY A 55 -2.68 -5.95 -27.99
CA GLY A 55 -3.28 -4.62 -28.18
C GLY A 55 -3.30 -3.72 -26.95
N ARG A 56 -2.40 -3.95 -25.98
CA ARG A 56 -2.39 -3.22 -24.70
C ARG A 56 -1.00 -2.83 -24.19
N PHE A 57 -0.96 -1.97 -23.17
CA PHE A 57 0.25 -1.63 -22.42
C PHE A 57 0.03 -1.40 -20.93
N PHE A 58 1.09 -1.60 -20.16
CA PHE A 58 1.18 -1.26 -18.74
C PHE A 58 2.15 -0.10 -18.54
N HIS A 59 1.77 0.84 -17.67
CA HIS A 59 2.54 2.05 -17.41
C HIS A 59 2.67 2.26 -15.90
N LEU A 60 3.88 2.06 -15.38
CA LEU A 60 4.23 2.38 -14.00
C LEU A 60 4.51 3.88 -13.88
N VAL A 61 3.88 4.53 -12.91
CA VAL A 61 4.16 5.92 -12.56
C VAL A 61 4.58 6.06 -11.11
N TYR A 62 5.63 6.84 -10.91
CA TYR A 62 6.14 7.22 -9.59
C TYR A 62 6.88 8.56 -9.67
N PRO A 63 6.84 9.42 -8.63
CA PRO A 63 7.42 10.77 -8.73
C PRO A 63 8.95 10.78 -8.90
N THR A 64 9.65 9.78 -8.37
CA THR A 64 11.13 9.74 -8.29
C THR A 64 11.74 8.50 -8.96
N GLN A 65 11.02 7.84 -9.86
CA GLN A 65 11.58 6.71 -10.63
C GLN A 65 12.49 7.20 -11.78
N ASP A 66 13.34 6.33 -12.29
CA ASP A 66 14.03 6.52 -13.57
C ASP A 66 13.21 5.93 -14.73
N GLU A 67 13.68 6.10 -15.97
CA GLU A 67 13.02 5.58 -17.16
C GLU A 67 13.21 4.07 -17.38
N ILE A 68 13.92 3.35 -16.50
CA ILE A 68 14.32 1.96 -16.72
C ILE A 68 13.35 1.01 -16.01
N ALA A 69 12.53 0.31 -16.78
CA ALA A 69 11.67 -0.75 -16.23
C ALA A 69 12.50 -1.92 -15.70
N THR A 70 12.05 -2.49 -14.58
CA THR A 70 12.65 -3.68 -14.00
C THR A 70 12.44 -4.89 -14.91
N ASP A 71 13.31 -5.88 -14.78
CA ASP A 71 13.19 -7.13 -15.53
C ASP A 71 11.85 -7.82 -15.29
N GLU A 72 11.35 -7.77 -14.05
CA GLU A 72 10.04 -8.30 -13.68
C GLU A 72 8.89 -7.57 -14.38
N ALA A 73 8.92 -6.23 -14.43
CA ALA A 73 7.87 -5.44 -15.09
C ALA A 73 7.81 -5.74 -16.59
N VAL A 74 8.98 -5.79 -17.25
CA VAL A 74 9.08 -6.15 -18.68
C VAL A 74 8.54 -7.56 -18.90
N SER A 75 8.99 -8.53 -18.11
CA SER A 75 8.58 -9.93 -18.24
C SER A 75 7.09 -10.13 -17.97
N PHE A 76 6.53 -9.44 -16.97
CA PHE A 76 5.10 -9.47 -16.66
C PHE A 76 4.26 -8.86 -17.79
N GLY A 77 4.73 -7.74 -18.36
CA GLY A 77 4.11 -7.12 -19.53
C GLY A 77 4.01 -8.10 -20.68
N VAL A 78 5.14 -8.69 -21.08
CA VAL A 78 5.19 -9.70 -22.15
C VAL A 78 4.28 -10.90 -21.85
N ALA A 79 4.36 -11.46 -20.63
CA ALA A 79 3.53 -12.59 -20.20
C ALA A 79 2.02 -12.27 -20.08
N SER A 80 1.64 -10.99 -20.18
CA SER A 80 0.25 -10.52 -20.14
C SER A 80 -0.18 -9.86 -21.45
N GLY A 81 0.59 -10.07 -22.52
CA GLY A 81 0.34 -9.53 -23.86
C GLY A 81 0.43 -8.01 -23.97
N ALA A 82 1.16 -7.38 -23.06
CA ALA A 82 1.30 -5.92 -22.95
C ALA A 82 2.73 -5.48 -23.27
N TYR A 83 2.90 -4.33 -23.92
CA TYR A 83 4.17 -3.62 -23.85
C TYR A 83 4.27 -2.83 -22.54
N THR A 84 5.49 -2.57 -22.08
CA THR A 84 5.73 -1.76 -20.87
C THR A 84 6.16 -0.35 -21.27
N VAL A 85 5.63 0.65 -20.57
CA VAL A 85 5.99 2.07 -20.70
C VAL A 85 6.54 2.56 -19.37
N GLN A 86 7.67 3.25 -19.41
CA GLN A 86 8.21 3.93 -18.24
C GLN A 86 8.86 5.25 -18.61
N THR A 87 8.65 6.26 -17.77
CA THR A 87 9.35 7.55 -17.81
C THR A 87 10.21 7.72 -16.58
N ASN A 88 11.11 8.70 -16.57
CA ASN A 88 11.83 9.11 -15.35
C ASN A 88 11.00 9.98 -14.39
N GLY A 89 9.69 9.76 -14.37
CA GLY A 89 8.76 10.33 -13.40
C GLY A 89 8.71 11.86 -13.40
N GLY A 90 8.33 12.43 -12.26
CA GLY A 90 8.19 13.87 -12.03
C GLY A 90 6.91 14.21 -11.27
N GLY A 91 6.61 15.51 -11.15
CA GLY A 91 5.37 15.96 -10.53
C GLY A 91 4.16 15.75 -11.43
N GLY A 92 3.17 14.99 -10.95
CA GLY A 92 1.94 14.71 -11.70
C GLY A 92 2.13 13.68 -12.81
N TYR A 93 1.17 13.64 -13.75
CA TYR A 93 1.04 12.58 -14.76
C TYR A 93 1.19 13.09 -16.20
N ARG A 94 1.54 14.37 -16.40
CA ARG A 94 1.55 15.00 -17.74
C ARG A 94 2.63 14.41 -18.65
N VAL A 95 3.82 14.19 -18.12
CA VAL A 95 4.93 13.53 -18.84
C VAL A 95 4.55 12.09 -19.21
N ASP A 96 3.93 11.37 -18.27
CA ASP A 96 3.49 9.99 -18.50
C ASP A 96 2.36 9.93 -19.54
N ALA A 97 1.46 10.91 -19.55
CA ALA A 97 0.42 10.99 -20.56
C ALA A 97 1.00 11.26 -21.96
N ALA A 98 1.99 12.14 -22.07
CA ALA A 98 2.70 12.40 -23.32
C ALA A 98 3.44 11.14 -23.81
N ALA A 99 4.17 10.46 -22.91
CA ALA A 99 4.89 9.24 -23.23
C ALA A 99 3.95 8.09 -23.63
N ALA A 100 2.81 7.93 -22.95
CA ALA A 100 1.80 6.93 -23.28
C ALA A 100 1.22 7.16 -24.69
N LYS A 101 0.90 8.41 -25.05
CA LYS A 101 0.40 8.75 -26.40
C LYS A 101 1.45 8.47 -27.47
N PHE A 102 2.71 8.87 -27.22
CA PHE A 102 3.79 8.60 -28.15
C PHE A 102 4.07 7.10 -28.30
N ALA A 103 4.04 6.35 -27.20
CA ALA A 103 4.18 4.89 -27.20
C ALA A 103 3.10 4.22 -28.07
N LYS A 104 1.84 4.69 -28.01
CA LYS A 104 0.78 4.19 -28.90
C LYS A 104 1.10 4.40 -30.38
N ALA A 105 1.62 5.57 -30.76
CA ALA A 105 2.00 5.85 -32.15
C ALA A 105 3.18 4.98 -32.63
N VAL A 106 4.19 4.78 -31.77
CA VAL A 106 5.32 3.89 -32.05
C VAL A 106 4.85 2.43 -32.16
N ALA A 107 3.99 1.98 -31.25
CA ALA A 107 3.41 0.64 -31.25
C ALA A 107 2.57 0.37 -32.49
N ALA A 108 1.67 1.30 -32.87
CA ALA A 108 0.84 1.15 -34.07
C ALA A 108 1.70 0.98 -35.33
N SER A 109 2.81 1.73 -35.43
CA SER A 109 3.79 1.62 -36.53
C SER A 109 4.57 0.30 -36.48
N TYR A 110 5.01 -0.14 -35.30
CA TYR A 110 5.80 -1.36 -35.13
C TYR A 110 4.99 -2.63 -35.38
N TYR A 111 3.78 -2.71 -34.81
CA TYR A 111 2.90 -3.86 -34.91
C TYR A 111 2.02 -3.85 -36.16
N ILE A 112 1.93 -2.73 -36.89
CA ILE A 112 1.06 -2.57 -38.07
C ILE A 112 -0.40 -2.88 -37.68
N SER A 113 -0.83 -2.35 -36.54
CA SER A 113 -2.18 -2.57 -36.03
C SER A 113 -3.05 -1.34 -36.30
N PRO A 114 -4.22 -1.51 -36.94
CA PRO A 114 -5.21 -0.43 -37.08
C PRO A 114 -6.08 -0.29 -35.82
N GLU A 115 -6.01 -1.24 -34.88
CA GLU A 115 -6.88 -1.29 -33.72
C GLU A 115 -6.47 -0.32 -32.61
N PRO A 116 -7.42 0.23 -31.84
CA PRO A 116 -7.13 1.04 -30.66
C PRO A 116 -6.30 0.27 -29.63
N ILE A 117 -5.27 0.94 -29.08
CA ILE A 117 -4.40 0.36 -28.05
C ILE A 117 -4.91 0.73 -26.65
N HIS A 118 -5.14 -0.28 -25.81
CA HIS A 118 -5.58 -0.10 -24.44
C HIS A 118 -4.42 0.22 -23.49
N GLY A 119 -4.56 1.27 -22.66
CA GLY A 119 -3.55 1.64 -21.67
C GLY A 119 -4.00 1.42 -20.25
N TYR A 120 -3.13 0.86 -19.41
CA TYR A 120 -3.39 0.67 -17.98
C TYR A 120 -2.29 1.30 -17.14
N LEU A 121 -2.69 2.13 -16.20
CA LEU A 121 -1.82 2.90 -15.33
C LEU A 121 -1.73 2.24 -13.95
N TYR A 122 -0.55 2.18 -13.34
CA TYR A 122 -0.43 1.72 -11.97
C TYR A 122 0.70 2.45 -11.24
N GLY A 123 0.56 2.57 -9.93
CA GLY A 123 1.51 3.31 -9.12
C GLY A 123 1.18 3.18 -7.62
N GLY A 124 2.22 2.95 -6.84
CA GLY A 124 2.15 2.75 -5.40
C GLY A 124 2.57 4.00 -4.64
N SER A 125 2.08 4.21 -3.42
CA SER A 125 2.59 5.25 -2.51
C SER A 125 2.57 6.64 -3.17
N GLY A 126 3.72 7.29 -3.41
CA GLY A 126 3.82 8.53 -4.20
C GLY A 126 3.17 8.43 -5.60
N GLY A 127 3.34 7.29 -6.27
CA GLY A 127 2.74 6.97 -7.56
C GLY A 127 1.23 6.76 -7.52
N SER A 128 0.66 6.45 -6.35
CA SER A 128 -0.79 6.35 -6.20
C SER A 128 -1.47 7.72 -6.40
N PHE A 129 -0.83 8.81 -5.95
CA PHE A 129 -1.30 10.17 -6.20
C PHE A 129 -1.31 10.50 -7.70
N GLN A 130 -0.25 10.13 -8.43
CA GLN A 130 -0.20 10.30 -9.89
C GLN A 130 -1.25 9.45 -10.59
N THR A 131 -1.42 8.19 -10.16
CA THR A 131 -2.38 7.25 -10.73
C THR A 131 -3.82 7.74 -10.56
N ILE A 132 -4.20 8.15 -9.35
CA ILE A 132 -5.51 8.73 -9.04
C ILE A 132 -5.70 10.06 -9.77
N GLY A 133 -4.70 10.94 -9.71
CA GLY A 133 -4.72 12.23 -10.41
C GLY A 133 -4.96 12.06 -11.90
N ALA A 134 -4.28 11.11 -12.54
CA ALA A 134 -4.42 10.80 -13.94
C ALA A 134 -5.81 10.23 -14.27
N ILE A 135 -6.27 9.18 -13.57
CA ILE A 135 -7.54 8.54 -13.93
C ILE A 135 -8.77 9.45 -13.69
N GLU A 136 -8.66 10.45 -12.82
CA GLU A 136 -9.70 11.46 -12.62
C GLU A 136 -9.65 12.64 -13.60
N ASN A 137 -8.51 12.87 -14.27
CA ASN A 137 -8.28 14.07 -15.07
C ASN A 137 -7.83 13.80 -16.52
N CYS A 138 -7.86 12.54 -16.94
CA CYS A 138 -7.50 12.12 -18.28
C CYS A 138 -8.63 11.34 -18.94
N ALA A 139 -8.82 11.55 -20.25
CA ALA A 139 -9.71 10.75 -21.09
C ALA A 139 -8.98 10.22 -22.32
N GLY A 140 -9.10 8.93 -22.61
CA GLY A 140 -8.53 8.28 -23.81
C GLY A 140 -7.02 8.02 -23.78
N VAL A 141 -6.31 8.41 -22.71
CA VAL A 141 -4.90 8.05 -22.51
C VAL A 141 -4.79 6.64 -21.93
N TRP A 142 -5.43 6.42 -20.78
CA TRP A 142 -5.55 5.13 -20.09
C TRP A 142 -7.04 4.77 -19.96
N HIS A 143 -7.35 3.47 -20.04
CA HIS A 143 -8.72 2.94 -19.92
C HIS A 143 -9.00 2.31 -18.55
N GLY A 144 -7.95 2.02 -17.78
CA GLY A 144 -8.09 1.63 -16.39
C GLY A 144 -6.84 1.93 -15.57
N ALA A 145 -6.98 1.85 -14.25
CA ALA A 145 -5.89 2.09 -13.33
C ALA A 145 -5.85 1.13 -12.12
N VAL A 146 -4.66 0.93 -11.57
CA VAL A 146 -4.42 0.19 -10.31
C VAL A 146 -3.56 1.04 -9.37
N PRO A 147 -4.12 1.98 -8.60
CA PRO A 147 -3.38 2.59 -7.50
C PRO A 147 -3.25 1.56 -6.38
N PHE A 148 -2.02 1.37 -5.89
CA PHE A 148 -1.76 0.47 -4.77
C PHE A 148 -1.15 1.21 -3.58
N ILE A 149 -1.33 0.68 -2.37
CA ILE A 149 -0.93 1.32 -1.09
C ILE A 149 -1.20 2.84 -1.08
N PRO A 150 -2.47 3.25 -1.30
CA PRO A 150 -2.78 4.62 -1.67
C PRO A 150 -2.61 5.60 -0.51
N GLY A 151 -2.11 6.79 -0.84
CA GLY A 151 -2.20 7.97 0.01
C GLY A 151 -3.52 8.74 -0.20
N VAL A 152 -3.83 9.63 0.74
CA VAL A 152 -4.93 10.61 0.65
C VAL A 152 -4.36 12.03 0.87
N PRO A 153 -5.15 13.10 0.63
CA PRO A 153 -4.66 14.47 0.76
C PRO A 153 -4.05 14.84 2.11
N THR A 154 -4.27 14.07 3.17
CA THR A 154 -3.76 14.35 4.51
C THR A 154 -2.61 13.45 4.95
N SER A 155 -2.25 12.44 4.16
CA SER A 155 -1.29 11.40 4.57
C SER A 155 0.11 11.98 4.81
N ILE A 156 0.61 12.75 3.86
CA ILE A 156 1.92 13.41 3.98
C ILE A 156 1.66 14.85 4.44
N PRO A 157 2.32 15.37 5.48
CA PRO A 157 3.35 14.73 6.29
C PRO A 157 2.80 14.00 7.54
N ASN A 158 1.49 14.03 7.77
CA ASN A 158 0.90 13.64 9.06
C ASN A 158 1.20 12.20 9.47
N ASN A 159 1.20 11.23 8.56
CA ASN A 159 1.45 9.82 8.90
C ASN A 159 2.81 9.61 9.57
N PHE A 160 3.84 10.30 9.08
CA PHE A 160 5.18 10.25 9.65
C PHE A 160 5.21 10.87 11.04
N PHE A 161 4.56 12.02 11.21
CA PHE A 161 4.55 12.73 12.49
C PHE A 161 3.68 12.07 13.56
N VAL A 162 2.56 11.43 13.18
CA VAL A 162 1.76 10.58 14.06
C VAL A 162 2.60 9.42 14.60
N ARG A 163 3.44 8.82 13.75
CA ARG A 163 4.40 7.79 14.19
C ARG A 163 5.53 8.36 15.04
N ALA A 164 5.97 9.59 14.78
CA ALA A 164 6.92 10.29 15.65
C ALA A 164 6.34 10.56 17.05
N MET A 165 5.03 10.86 17.15
CA MET A 165 4.30 10.93 18.44
C MET A 165 4.31 9.59 19.15
N ALA A 166 3.97 8.52 18.42
CA ALA A 166 3.98 7.17 18.95
C ALA A 166 5.37 6.81 19.49
N ARG A 167 6.43 7.08 18.73
CA ARG A 167 7.82 6.88 19.16
C ARG A 167 8.11 7.65 20.44
N PHE A 168 7.87 8.97 20.44
CA PHE A 168 8.19 9.83 21.56
C PHE A 168 7.57 9.37 22.90
N VAL A 169 6.39 8.77 22.84
CA VAL A 169 5.62 8.39 24.04
C VAL A 169 5.73 6.91 24.38
N LEU A 170 5.75 6.02 23.38
CA LEU A 170 5.51 4.58 23.52
C LEU A 170 6.72 3.71 23.22
N GLU A 171 7.88 4.25 22.83
CA GLU A 171 9.07 3.46 22.47
C GLU A 171 9.43 2.40 23.55
N ASP A 172 9.45 2.80 24.83
CA ASP A 172 9.75 1.90 25.95
C ASP A 172 8.68 0.81 26.17
N LYS A 173 7.44 1.06 25.74
CA LYS A 173 6.30 0.14 25.87
C LYS A 173 6.08 -0.69 24.60
N ALA A 174 6.78 -0.36 23.51
CA ALA A 174 6.60 -0.99 22.22
C ALA A 174 6.80 -2.52 22.25
N PRO A 175 7.79 -3.09 22.99
CA PRO A 175 7.90 -4.54 23.12
C PRO A 175 6.67 -5.21 23.75
N GLN A 176 6.04 -4.55 24.73
CA GLN A 176 4.85 -5.05 25.41
C GLN A 176 3.62 -4.96 24.50
N ILE A 177 3.44 -3.83 23.80
CA ILE A 177 2.37 -3.66 22.80
C ILE A 177 2.52 -4.70 21.69
N ALA A 178 3.75 -4.94 21.23
CA ALA A 178 4.07 -5.96 20.23
C ALA A 178 3.69 -7.36 20.69
N ASP A 179 4.01 -7.76 21.93
CA ASP A 179 3.63 -9.08 22.45
C ASP A 179 2.10 -9.24 22.57
N ALA A 180 1.39 -8.20 22.98
CA ALA A 180 -0.07 -8.23 23.10
C ALA A 180 -0.79 -8.47 21.76
N VAL A 181 -0.24 -7.98 20.65
CA VAL A 181 -0.84 -8.11 19.30
C VAL A 181 -0.30 -9.29 18.48
N ARG A 182 0.70 -10.02 18.99
CA ARG A 182 1.24 -11.23 18.35
C ARG A 182 0.23 -12.40 18.43
N PRO A 183 0.39 -13.44 17.59
CA PRO A 183 -0.34 -14.69 17.76
C PRO A 183 -0.23 -15.21 19.19
N GLY A 184 -1.35 -15.56 19.83
CA GLY A 184 -1.38 -16.02 21.22
C GLY A 184 -1.07 -14.96 22.29
N GLY A 185 -0.95 -13.68 21.91
CA GLY A 185 -0.83 -12.56 22.85
C GLY A 185 -2.13 -12.30 23.62
N SER A 186 -2.08 -11.36 24.58
CA SER A 186 -3.23 -11.02 25.42
C SER A 186 -4.43 -10.44 24.65
N GLY A 187 -4.19 -9.90 23.45
CA GLY A 187 -5.20 -9.15 22.69
C GLY A 187 -5.50 -7.75 23.23
N ASP A 188 -4.91 -7.36 24.38
CA ASP A 188 -5.04 -6.03 24.97
C ASP A 188 -3.71 -5.26 24.88
N PRO A 189 -3.51 -4.43 23.85
CA PRO A 189 -2.31 -3.62 23.70
C PRO A 189 -2.22 -2.46 24.70
N TYR A 190 -3.27 -2.21 25.49
CA TYR A 190 -3.33 -1.12 26.45
C TYR A 190 -3.04 -1.55 27.89
N ALA A 191 -2.96 -2.85 28.16
CA ALA A 191 -2.60 -3.36 29.48
C ALA A 191 -1.29 -2.71 29.95
N GLY A 192 -1.15 -2.39 31.24
CA GLY A 192 0.09 -1.84 31.80
C GLY A 192 0.52 -0.44 31.32
N LEU A 193 -0.23 0.21 30.43
CA LEU A 193 0.01 1.59 30.00
C LEU A 193 -0.55 2.58 31.03
N ASN A 194 0.19 3.65 31.30
CA ASN A 194 -0.33 4.78 32.08
C ASN A 194 -1.34 5.61 31.25
N ASN A 195 -1.96 6.61 31.87
CA ASN A 195 -2.99 7.43 31.21
C ASN A 195 -2.48 8.16 29.95
N VAL A 196 -1.24 8.66 29.94
CA VAL A 196 -0.66 9.36 28.79
C VAL A 196 -0.36 8.38 27.66
N GLU A 197 0.27 7.26 27.98
CA GLU A 197 0.58 6.19 27.02
C GLU A 197 -0.70 5.64 26.39
N ARG A 198 -1.72 5.35 27.22
CA ARG A 198 -3.02 4.87 26.75
C ARG A 198 -3.70 5.87 25.82
N ALA A 199 -3.70 7.15 26.17
CA ALA A 199 -4.29 8.21 25.35
C ALA A 199 -3.57 8.35 24.00
N VAL A 200 -2.23 8.28 23.99
CA VAL A 200 -1.46 8.39 22.75
C VAL A 200 -1.61 7.15 21.88
N LEU A 201 -1.60 5.94 22.46
CA LEU A 201 -1.85 4.72 21.68
C LEU A 201 -3.24 4.76 21.04
N LEU A 202 -4.27 5.23 21.77
CA LEU A 202 -5.62 5.39 21.24
C LEU A 202 -5.68 6.43 20.12
N GLU A 203 -5.02 7.57 20.30
CA GLU A 203 -4.97 8.65 19.30
C GLU A 203 -4.31 8.16 18.00
N VAL A 204 -3.10 7.58 18.06
CA VAL A 204 -2.42 7.12 16.84
C VAL A 204 -3.15 5.95 16.17
N THR A 205 -3.85 5.11 16.94
CA THR A 205 -4.76 4.08 16.41
C THR A 205 -5.92 4.71 15.65
N ARG A 206 -6.60 5.71 16.23
CA ARG A 206 -7.71 6.43 15.56
C ARG A 206 -7.26 7.22 14.33
N MET A 207 -6.01 7.67 14.31
CA MET A 207 -5.39 8.29 13.14
C MET A 207 -5.10 7.27 12.01
N GLY A 208 -5.05 5.98 12.33
CA GLY A 208 -4.94 4.90 11.35
C GLY A 208 -3.68 4.04 11.44
N VAL A 209 -2.80 4.26 12.43
CA VAL A 209 -1.66 3.34 12.66
C VAL A 209 -2.22 1.95 12.97
N PRO A 210 -1.93 0.91 12.15
CA PRO A 210 -2.53 -0.40 12.37
C PRO A 210 -2.04 -1.02 13.69
N LEU A 211 -2.96 -1.45 14.56
CA LEU A 211 -2.58 -2.08 15.83
C LEU A 211 -1.71 -3.33 15.62
N ARG A 212 -2.05 -4.16 14.62
CA ARG A 212 -1.25 -5.34 14.25
C ARG A 212 0.15 -4.97 13.74
N ALA A 213 0.40 -3.75 13.27
CA ALA A 213 1.71 -3.35 12.79
C ALA A 213 2.75 -3.20 13.92
N TRP A 214 2.31 -3.01 15.18
CA TRP A 214 3.19 -2.88 16.35
C TRP A 214 4.08 -4.09 16.62
N GLU A 215 3.73 -5.27 16.12
CA GLU A 215 4.63 -6.43 16.23
C GLU A 215 5.99 -6.19 15.53
N ASP A 216 6.04 -5.31 14.53
CA ASP A 216 7.29 -4.74 13.99
C ASP A 216 7.40 -3.24 14.35
N TYR A 217 7.38 -2.97 15.65
CA TYR A 217 7.46 -1.62 16.19
C TYR A 217 8.73 -0.88 15.76
N LYS A 218 9.83 -1.57 15.45
CA LYS A 218 11.08 -0.92 15.05
C LYS A 218 10.92 -0.15 13.75
N TYR A 219 10.24 -0.76 12.76
CA TYR A 219 9.86 -0.09 11.53
C TYR A 219 8.77 0.96 11.77
N LEU A 220 7.71 0.60 12.49
CA LEU A 220 6.60 1.51 12.80
C LEU A 220 7.08 2.80 13.47
N LEU A 221 7.99 2.72 14.44
CA LEU A 221 8.50 3.88 15.16
C LEU A 221 9.70 4.54 14.46
N GLY A 222 10.14 4.02 13.30
CA GLY A 222 11.27 4.58 12.56
C GLY A 222 12.57 4.56 13.36
N LEU A 223 12.83 3.51 14.16
CA LEU A 223 14.03 3.42 14.99
C LEU A 223 15.33 3.31 14.18
N HIS A 224 15.22 2.88 12.92
CA HIS A 224 16.31 2.77 11.96
C HIS A 224 16.15 3.72 10.76
N ASP A 225 15.16 4.63 10.80
CA ASP A 225 15.01 5.66 9.77
C ASP A 225 16.08 6.74 9.96
N PRO A 226 16.94 7.02 8.96
CA PRO A 226 17.98 8.05 9.07
C PRO A 226 17.42 9.46 9.34
N GLN A 227 16.16 9.71 8.97
CA GLN A 227 15.49 10.98 9.24
C GLN A 227 14.56 10.92 10.46
N GLY A 228 14.45 9.77 11.14
CA GLY A 228 13.64 9.61 12.35
C GLY A 228 12.19 10.06 12.18
N LEU A 229 11.57 9.79 11.02
CA LEU A 229 10.23 10.19 10.60
C LEU A 229 10.06 11.71 10.35
N LEU A 230 11.16 12.44 10.16
CA LEU A 230 11.18 13.89 9.98
C LEU A 230 11.51 14.32 8.54
N GLY A 231 11.38 13.43 7.55
CA GLY A 231 11.75 13.74 6.17
C GLY A 231 11.01 14.91 5.52
N PHE A 232 9.83 15.25 6.04
CA PHE A 232 9.05 16.42 5.61
C PHE A 232 9.22 17.65 6.50
N ALA A 233 10.11 17.61 7.50
CA ALA A 233 10.30 18.72 8.44
C ALA A 233 10.73 20.02 7.73
N SER A 234 11.65 19.94 6.75
CA SER A 234 12.10 21.10 5.98
C SER A 234 11.00 21.68 5.10
N VAL A 235 10.11 20.83 4.55
CA VAL A 235 8.93 21.28 3.80
C VAL A 235 7.98 22.04 4.73
N VAL A 236 7.73 21.54 5.94
CA VAL A 236 6.91 22.24 6.93
C VAL A 236 7.56 23.53 7.39
N GLN A 237 8.89 23.57 7.60
CA GLN A 237 9.61 24.81 7.91
C GLN A 237 9.44 25.87 6.82
N GLY A 238 9.50 25.47 5.54
CA GLY A 238 9.33 26.41 4.43
C GLY A 238 7.90 26.94 4.30
N LEU A 239 6.89 26.10 4.53
CA LEU A 239 5.47 26.44 4.31
C LEU A 239 4.77 27.01 5.55
N ASP A 240 5.19 26.63 6.75
CA ASP A 240 4.63 27.06 8.03
C ASP A 240 5.74 27.41 9.05
N PRO A 241 6.57 28.43 8.76
CA PRO A 241 7.78 28.73 9.53
C PRO A 241 7.54 29.16 10.98
N THR A 242 6.31 29.59 11.32
CA THR A 242 5.97 30.03 12.69
C THR A 242 5.46 28.90 13.58
N TYR A 243 5.34 27.68 13.05
CA TYR A 243 4.70 26.57 13.78
C TYR A 243 5.37 26.28 15.12
N ALA A 244 6.69 26.10 15.16
CA ALA A 244 7.34 25.75 16.43
C ALA A 244 7.28 26.88 17.44
N ASP A 245 7.41 28.15 17.01
CA ASP A 245 7.28 29.29 17.93
C ASP A 245 5.90 29.32 18.56
N ASP A 246 4.85 29.17 17.76
CA ASP A 246 3.47 29.08 18.24
C ASP A 246 3.27 27.89 19.17
N PHE A 247 3.80 26.72 18.80
CA PHE A 247 3.72 25.50 19.60
C PHE A 247 4.27 25.70 21.02
N TRP A 248 5.35 26.44 21.15
CA TRP A 248 6.03 26.64 22.44
C TRP A 248 5.58 27.88 23.21
N THR A 249 4.81 28.80 22.61
CA THR A 249 4.49 30.10 23.23
C THR A 249 2.99 30.39 23.34
N LYS A 250 2.14 29.80 22.51
CA LYS A 250 0.70 30.07 22.49
C LYS A 250 -0.11 29.02 23.25
N PRO A 251 -1.26 29.37 23.84
CA PRO A 251 -2.15 28.41 24.49
C PRO A 251 -2.77 27.42 23.49
N GLY A 252 -3.15 26.24 23.96
CA GLY A 252 -3.77 25.18 23.15
C GLY A 252 -2.78 24.28 22.40
N TYR A 253 -1.48 24.51 22.56
CA TYR A 253 -0.41 23.65 22.07
C TYR A 253 0.24 22.88 23.23
N LEU A 254 0.71 21.66 22.97
CA LEU A 254 1.34 20.81 24.00
C LEU A 254 2.56 21.50 24.67
N GLY A 255 3.26 22.39 23.97
CA GLY A 255 4.37 23.13 24.55
C GLY A 255 3.99 24.02 25.75
N THR A 256 2.74 24.51 25.81
CA THR A 256 2.22 25.36 26.90
C THR A 256 1.11 24.71 27.72
N GLU A 257 0.53 23.62 27.22
CA GLU A 257 -0.56 22.88 27.87
C GLU A 257 -0.16 22.36 29.25
N GLN A 258 -0.99 22.62 30.26
CA GLN A 258 -0.80 22.11 31.62
C GLN A 258 -1.38 20.70 31.75
N SER A 259 -0.70 19.73 31.13
CA SER A 259 -1.05 18.32 31.16
C SER A 259 0.20 17.46 31.25
N ALA A 260 0.05 16.20 31.69
CA ALA A 260 1.18 15.27 31.80
C ALA A 260 1.89 15.02 30.44
N LEU A 261 1.15 15.07 29.33
CA LEU A 261 1.75 14.99 28.00
C LEU A 261 2.51 16.28 27.65
N GLY A 262 1.94 17.46 27.94
CA GLY A 262 2.63 18.73 27.78
C GLY A 262 3.91 18.85 28.63
N ASP A 263 3.88 18.37 29.87
CA ASP A 263 5.04 18.28 30.77
C ASP A 263 6.15 17.42 30.15
N ARG A 264 5.79 16.28 29.57
CA ARG A 264 6.73 15.40 28.87
C ARG A 264 7.41 16.11 27.68
N PHE A 265 6.64 16.87 26.89
CA PHE A 265 7.19 17.68 25.80
C PHE A 265 8.15 18.77 26.31
N ARG A 266 7.77 19.52 27.34
CA ARG A 266 8.63 20.54 27.94
C ARG A 266 9.91 19.97 28.53
N ALA A 267 9.84 18.82 29.19
CA ALA A 267 11.00 18.13 29.76
C ALA A 267 11.98 17.63 28.69
N ALA A 268 11.49 17.23 27.52
CA ALA A 268 12.31 16.74 26.41
C ALA A 268 12.90 17.86 25.53
N ALA A 269 12.43 19.10 25.68
CA ALA A 269 12.83 20.22 24.84
C ALA A 269 14.28 20.66 25.12
N LYS A 270 15.05 20.81 24.05
CA LYS A 270 16.42 21.33 24.00
C LYS A 270 16.52 22.40 22.90
N PRO A 271 17.44 23.36 22.98
CA PRO A 271 17.55 24.41 21.96
C PRO A 271 17.61 23.91 20.51
N ASN A 272 18.24 22.76 20.26
CA ASN A 272 18.44 22.19 18.94
C ASN A 272 17.36 21.20 18.46
N ASN A 273 16.36 20.85 19.27
CA ASN A 273 15.32 19.86 18.91
C ASN A 273 13.88 20.39 18.98
N ARG A 274 13.69 21.67 19.33
CA ARG A 274 12.35 22.26 19.52
C ARG A 274 11.46 22.15 18.28
N TRP A 275 12.05 22.26 17.10
CA TRP A 275 11.32 22.14 15.84
C TRP A 275 10.86 20.70 15.60
N SER A 276 11.78 19.74 15.65
CA SER A 276 11.48 18.33 15.42
C SER A 276 10.50 17.77 16.46
N LEU A 277 10.65 18.16 17.72
CA LEU A 277 9.74 17.73 18.79
C LEU A 277 8.32 18.28 18.58
N ALA A 278 8.16 19.56 18.22
CA ALA A 278 6.84 20.13 17.94
C ALA A 278 6.10 19.39 16.82
N LEU A 279 6.81 18.92 15.79
CA LEU A 279 6.21 18.23 14.64
C LEU A 279 5.50 16.93 15.04
N ALA A 280 5.89 16.25 16.12
CA ALA A 280 5.25 15.03 16.57
C ALA A 280 3.73 15.17 16.81
N SER A 281 3.24 16.38 17.10
CA SER A 281 1.80 16.62 17.28
C SER A 281 1.14 17.45 16.18
N TYR A 282 1.83 17.64 15.03
CA TYR A 282 1.38 18.53 13.96
C TYR A 282 -0.02 18.16 13.41
N HIS A 283 -0.36 16.87 13.39
CA HIS A 283 -1.66 16.38 12.91
C HIS A 283 -2.84 16.96 13.70
N ARG A 284 -2.66 17.32 14.98
CA ARG A 284 -3.68 17.99 15.80
C ARG A 284 -4.03 19.39 15.28
N HIS A 285 -3.13 20.00 14.54
CA HIS A 285 -3.22 21.36 13.99
C HIS A 285 -3.43 21.39 12.47
N GLN A 286 -3.74 20.23 11.88
CA GLN A 286 -4.00 20.00 10.47
C GLN A 286 -5.35 19.28 10.26
N VAL A 287 -6.35 19.58 11.11
CA VAL A 287 -7.69 19.00 11.02
C VAL A 287 -8.30 19.38 9.66
N PRO A 288 -8.63 18.40 8.79
CA PRO A 288 -9.02 18.69 7.42
C PRO A 288 -10.28 19.56 7.34
N LYS A 289 -10.27 20.60 6.51
CA LYS A 289 -11.46 21.42 6.21
C LYS A 289 -12.42 20.69 5.30
N ARG A 290 -11.90 19.86 4.38
CA ARG A 290 -12.71 18.98 3.54
C ARG A 290 -13.38 17.91 4.43
N PRO A 291 -14.69 17.65 4.28
CA PRO A 291 -15.37 16.62 5.06
C PRO A 291 -14.93 15.20 4.65
N GLY A 292 -15.29 14.22 5.49
CA GLY A 292 -15.12 12.79 5.22
C GLY A 292 -13.81 12.18 5.73
N PHE A 293 -12.91 12.97 6.32
CA PHE A 293 -11.69 12.47 6.98
C PHE A 293 -11.96 12.04 8.43
N TYR A 294 -12.70 10.94 8.58
CA TYR A 294 -13.18 10.46 9.89
C TYR A 294 -12.08 10.17 10.91
N ALA A 295 -10.85 9.88 10.46
CA ALA A 295 -9.71 9.66 11.34
C ALA A 295 -9.42 10.87 12.26
N TRP A 296 -9.84 12.08 11.87
CA TRP A 296 -9.70 13.30 12.68
C TRP A 296 -10.93 13.64 13.53
N ASP A 297 -12.03 12.88 13.45
CA ASP A 297 -13.29 13.26 14.12
C ASP A 297 -13.14 13.33 15.64
N HIS A 298 -12.27 12.51 16.22
CA HIS A 298 -11.95 12.55 17.65
C HIS A 298 -11.17 13.81 18.09
N LEU A 299 -10.69 14.62 17.13
CA LEU A 299 -10.04 15.92 17.35
C LEU A 299 -11.01 17.10 17.14
N ARG A 300 -12.32 16.80 17.00
CA ARG A 300 -13.40 17.78 16.91
C ARG A 300 -14.25 17.73 18.18
N GLY A 301 -14.74 18.90 18.60
CA GLY A 301 -15.69 19.02 19.69
C GLY A 301 -17.10 18.64 19.24
N PRO A 302 -18.08 18.65 20.17
CA PRO A 302 -19.49 18.37 19.87
C PRO A 302 -20.12 19.28 18.80
N ASP A 303 -19.55 20.48 18.60
CA ASP A 303 -19.97 21.43 17.57
C ASP A 303 -19.28 21.21 16.20
N GLY A 304 -18.50 20.13 16.07
CA GLY A 304 -17.73 19.78 14.87
C GLY A 304 -16.47 20.61 14.64
N ARG A 305 -16.17 21.58 15.52
CA ARG A 305 -14.97 22.43 15.40
C ARG A 305 -13.74 21.73 15.97
N PRO A 306 -12.55 21.96 15.40
CA PRO A 306 -11.29 21.47 15.97
C PRO A 306 -11.12 21.90 17.43
N ILE A 307 -10.71 20.98 18.30
CA ILE A 307 -10.47 21.29 19.73
C ILE A 307 -9.12 21.96 19.98
N TYR A 308 -8.19 21.84 19.03
CA TYR A 308 -6.86 22.46 19.08
C TYR A 308 -6.77 23.66 18.11
N PRO A 309 -5.88 24.63 18.35
CA PRO A 309 -5.58 25.69 17.39
C PRO A 309 -5.18 25.12 16.02
N GLN A 310 -5.70 25.66 14.93
CA GLN A 310 -5.39 25.17 13.58
C GLN A 310 -4.40 26.10 12.86
N ARG A 311 -3.55 25.52 12.01
CA ARG A 311 -2.63 26.30 11.17
C ARG A 311 -3.38 26.91 9.97
N PRO A 312 -2.93 28.06 9.45
CA PRO A 312 -3.59 28.71 8.32
C PRO A 312 -3.52 27.87 7.02
N ILE A 313 -2.46 27.07 6.87
CA ILE A 313 -2.18 26.24 5.70
C ILE A 313 -2.34 24.77 6.05
N GLU A 314 -3.14 24.05 5.28
CA GLU A 314 -3.18 22.58 5.28
C GLU A 314 -2.07 22.10 4.33
N ILE A 315 -0.93 21.70 4.88
CA ILE A 315 0.27 21.35 4.08
C ILE A 315 0.03 20.09 3.27
N GLY A 316 -0.67 19.09 3.84
CA GLY A 316 -0.87 17.83 3.16
C GLY A 316 -1.56 17.96 1.80
N PRO A 317 -2.70 18.68 1.70
CA PRO A 317 -3.34 18.93 0.42
C PRO A 317 -2.44 19.61 -0.63
N LEU A 318 -1.46 20.43 -0.22
CA LEU A 318 -0.50 21.03 -1.15
C LEU A 318 0.48 19.99 -1.70
N ILE A 319 1.08 19.18 -0.83
CA ILE A 319 2.00 18.10 -1.23
C ILE A 319 1.29 17.10 -2.14
N SER A 320 0.13 16.61 -1.70
CA SER A 320 -0.67 15.64 -2.45
C SER A 320 -1.08 16.17 -3.82
N ARG A 321 -1.50 17.44 -3.92
CA ARG A 321 -1.86 18.08 -5.20
C ARG A 321 -0.66 18.19 -6.14
N GLY A 322 0.53 18.48 -5.63
CA GLY A 322 1.76 18.49 -6.41
C GLY A 322 2.06 17.12 -7.02
N ALA A 323 2.04 16.07 -6.20
CA ALA A 323 2.26 14.70 -6.65
C ALA A 323 1.17 14.23 -7.63
N ALA A 324 -0.09 14.58 -7.39
CA ALA A 324 -1.24 14.20 -8.21
C ALA A 324 -1.43 15.07 -9.48
N GLY A 325 -0.49 15.97 -9.82
CA GLY A 325 -0.60 16.79 -11.03
C GLY A 325 -1.79 17.75 -11.03
N GLY A 326 -2.15 18.27 -9.85
CA GLY A 326 -3.34 19.09 -9.64
C GLY A 326 -4.59 18.31 -9.22
N GLY A 327 -4.55 16.98 -9.26
CA GLY A 327 -5.64 16.11 -8.78
C GLY A 327 -5.90 16.29 -7.27
N THR A 328 -7.15 16.05 -6.86
CA THR A 328 -7.58 16.24 -5.46
C THR A 328 -8.34 15.06 -4.88
N HIS A 329 -8.36 13.90 -5.55
CA HIS A 329 -9.11 12.70 -5.12
C HIS A 329 -10.60 12.99 -5.07
N THR A 330 -11.15 13.42 -6.20
CA THR A 330 -12.57 13.75 -6.37
C THR A 330 -13.46 12.51 -6.39
N GLY A 331 -12.90 11.35 -6.77
CA GLY A 331 -13.64 10.13 -7.07
C GLY A 331 -14.20 10.08 -8.50
N ALA A 332 -14.03 11.13 -9.29
CA ALA A 332 -14.58 11.27 -10.64
C ALA A 332 -13.74 10.52 -11.69
N ILE A 333 -13.58 9.21 -11.51
CA ILE A 333 -12.77 8.36 -12.38
C ILE A 333 -13.35 8.29 -13.80
N GLN A 334 -12.44 8.26 -14.80
CA GLN A 334 -12.77 8.19 -16.23
C GLN A 334 -12.62 6.79 -16.84
N GLY A 335 -12.24 5.80 -16.02
CA GLY A 335 -12.05 4.41 -16.43
C GLY A 335 -12.30 3.46 -15.26
N LYS A 336 -12.08 2.17 -15.50
CA LYS A 336 -12.23 1.15 -14.46
C LYS A 336 -11.01 1.15 -13.53
N ILE A 337 -11.22 0.89 -12.25
CA ILE A 337 -10.14 0.92 -11.27
C ILE A 337 -10.24 -0.26 -10.30
N ILE A 338 -9.09 -0.83 -9.97
CA ILE A 338 -8.92 -1.76 -8.86
C ILE A 338 -7.90 -1.15 -7.92
N VAL A 339 -8.30 -0.83 -6.69
CA VAL A 339 -7.41 -0.31 -5.65
C VAL A 339 -6.89 -1.48 -4.83
N ALA A 340 -5.58 -1.57 -4.60
CA ALA A 340 -4.97 -2.57 -3.73
C ALA A 340 -4.34 -1.91 -2.49
N ALA A 341 -4.69 -2.33 -1.29
CA ALA A 341 -4.16 -1.76 -0.05
C ALA A 341 -3.64 -2.85 0.89
N ASN A 342 -2.67 -2.52 1.74
CA ASN A 342 -2.01 -3.49 2.61
C ASN A 342 -2.39 -3.22 4.07
N LEU A 343 -2.81 -4.25 4.81
CA LEU A 343 -3.40 -4.09 6.16
C LEU A 343 -2.39 -3.77 7.27
N LEU A 344 -1.09 -3.99 7.06
CA LEU A 344 -0.04 -3.65 8.01
C LEU A 344 0.72 -2.37 7.64
N ASP A 345 0.26 -1.65 6.61
CA ASP A 345 0.92 -0.46 6.09
C ASP A 345 0.88 0.72 7.08
N VAL A 346 2.06 1.16 7.51
CA VAL A 346 2.27 2.28 8.45
C VAL A 346 2.70 3.58 7.74
N ASP A 347 2.93 3.54 6.43
CA ASP A 347 3.30 4.72 5.63
C ASP A 347 2.07 5.25 4.88
N ALA A 348 1.25 4.34 4.34
CA ALA A 348 -0.04 4.57 3.71
C ALA A 348 -1.14 3.74 4.41
N TYR A 349 -1.79 4.33 5.42
CA TYR A 349 -2.73 3.62 6.29
C TYR A 349 -3.89 2.94 5.53
N PRO A 350 -4.33 1.74 5.96
CA PRO A 350 -5.35 0.95 5.27
C PRO A 350 -6.67 1.70 5.00
N TRP A 351 -7.06 2.61 5.89
CA TRP A 351 -8.30 3.38 5.80
C TRP A 351 -8.30 4.40 4.65
N HIS A 352 -7.13 4.78 4.13
CA HIS A 352 -7.01 5.65 2.96
C HIS A 352 -7.76 5.10 1.74
N ALA A 353 -7.66 3.78 1.52
CA ALA A 353 -8.31 3.12 0.39
C ALA A 353 -9.84 3.09 0.55
N ASP A 354 -10.33 2.91 1.77
CA ASP A 354 -11.75 3.03 2.12
C ASP A 354 -12.27 4.48 1.91
N TRP A 355 -11.49 5.46 2.36
CA TRP A 355 -11.82 6.87 2.17
C TRP A 355 -11.96 7.21 0.68
N TYR A 356 -11.01 6.76 -0.15
CA TYR A 356 -11.07 7.00 -1.59
C TYR A 356 -12.20 6.22 -2.27
N SER A 357 -12.43 4.97 -1.88
CA SER A 357 -13.60 4.16 -2.30
C SER A 357 -14.92 4.89 -2.04
N THR A 358 -15.04 5.55 -0.88
CA THR A 358 -16.20 6.38 -0.54
C THR A 358 -16.33 7.60 -1.46
N ARG A 359 -15.21 8.28 -1.78
CA ARG A 359 -15.23 9.40 -2.75
C ARG A 359 -15.69 8.96 -4.13
N VAL A 360 -15.21 7.82 -4.63
CA VAL A 360 -15.65 7.28 -5.92
C VAL A 360 -17.14 6.94 -5.88
N ARG A 361 -17.62 6.31 -4.80
CA ARG A 361 -19.04 5.97 -4.65
C ARG A 361 -19.94 7.21 -4.63
N GLU A 362 -19.54 8.24 -3.89
CA GLU A 362 -20.25 9.53 -3.85
C GLU A 362 -20.26 10.20 -5.23
N SER A 363 -19.13 10.16 -5.95
CA SER A 363 -19.02 10.81 -7.27
C SER A 363 -19.78 10.08 -8.37
N LEU A 364 -19.85 8.75 -8.34
CA LEU A 364 -20.43 7.95 -9.42
C LEU A 364 -21.87 7.51 -9.15
N GLY A 365 -22.27 7.42 -7.88
CA GLY A 365 -23.46 6.68 -7.46
C GLY A 365 -23.20 5.16 -7.41
N GLN A 366 -24.07 4.44 -6.70
CA GLN A 366 -23.85 3.02 -6.36
C GLN A 366 -23.67 2.11 -7.59
N GLN A 367 -24.54 2.22 -8.59
CA GLN A 367 -24.49 1.34 -9.77
C GLN A 367 -23.18 1.51 -10.55
N ARG A 368 -22.83 2.76 -10.89
CA ARG A 368 -21.59 3.05 -11.62
C ARG A 368 -20.35 2.72 -10.79
N TYR A 369 -20.41 2.84 -9.47
CA TYR A 369 -19.35 2.37 -8.58
C TYR A 369 -19.16 0.85 -8.69
N ASP A 370 -20.23 0.06 -8.62
CA ASP A 370 -20.16 -1.40 -8.77
C ASP A 370 -19.63 -1.85 -10.14
N ASP A 371 -19.92 -1.07 -11.19
CA ASP A 371 -19.52 -1.35 -12.57
C ASP A 371 -18.08 -0.91 -12.90
N ASN A 372 -17.44 -0.08 -12.06
CA ASN A 372 -16.15 0.54 -12.40
C ASN A 372 -15.10 0.52 -11.28
N PHE A 373 -15.45 0.11 -10.06
CA PHE A 373 -14.53 0.13 -8.92
C PHE A 373 -14.44 -1.21 -8.18
N ARG A 374 -13.22 -1.59 -7.80
CA ARG A 374 -12.93 -2.63 -6.80
C ARG A 374 -11.90 -2.13 -5.79
N LEU A 375 -12.01 -2.62 -4.56
CA LEU A 375 -11.00 -2.45 -3.50
C LEU A 375 -10.62 -3.81 -2.96
N TRP A 376 -9.34 -4.16 -3.03
CA TRP A 376 -8.77 -5.36 -2.44
C TRP A 376 -7.78 -5.02 -1.35
N TYR A 377 -7.85 -5.79 -0.25
CA TYR A 377 -6.89 -5.70 0.84
C TYR A 377 -5.99 -6.93 0.86
N ASN A 378 -4.67 -6.71 0.95
CA ASN A 378 -3.69 -7.71 1.34
C ASN A 378 -3.53 -7.72 2.85
N ASP A 379 -3.93 -8.81 3.48
CA ASP A 379 -3.55 -9.16 4.83
C ASP A 379 -2.08 -9.58 4.90
N ASN A 380 -1.45 -9.38 6.06
CA ASN A 380 -0.05 -9.68 6.31
C ASN A 380 0.94 -9.04 5.30
N ALA A 381 0.56 -7.98 4.61
CA ALA A 381 1.46 -7.18 3.77
C ALA A 381 1.61 -5.76 4.34
N ASP A 382 2.73 -5.12 4.05
CA ASP A 382 3.10 -3.76 4.49
C ASP A 382 3.51 -2.91 3.28
N HIS A 383 3.97 -1.68 3.50
CA HIS A 383 4.34 -0.71 2.46
C HIS A 383 5.50 -1.20 1.58
N ILE A 384 6.51 -1.77 2.25
CA ILE A 384 7.69 -2.37 1.64
C ILE A 384 7.51 -3.90 1.70
N GLY A 385 8.12 -4.62 0.75
CA GLY A 385 8.14 -6.07 0.75
C GLY A 385 8.63 -6.71 2.06
N PRO A 386 8.54 -8.04 2.19
CA PRO A 386 8.81 -8.78 3.41
C PRO A 386 10.21 -8.53 3.99
N ARG A 387 10.25 -7.88 5.15
CA ARG A 387 11.45 -7.67 5.99
C ARG A 387 11.45 -8.50 7.29
N THR A 388 10.33 -9.17 7.56
CA THR A 388 10.12 -10.04 8.72
C THR A 388 9.30 -11.26 8.28
N ALA A 389 9.42 -12.39 9.01
CA ALA A 389 8.75 -13.66 8.70
C ALA A 389 7.21 -13.57 8.64
N ARG A 390 6.62 -12.51 9.18
CA ARG A 390 5.16 -12.27 9.21
C ARG A 390 4.61 -11.57 7.99
N LEU A 391 5.47 -11.11 7.08
CA LEU A 391 5.07 -10.32 5.93
C LEU A 391 5.06 -11.17 4.65
N VAL A 392 4.09 -10.91 3.78
CA VAL A 392 3.98 -11.53 2.45
C VAL A 392 4.21 -10.52 1.33
N GLN A 393 4.58 -11.01 0.15
CA GLN A 393 4.72 -10.19 -1.05
C GLN A 393 3.34 -9.69 -1.51
N SER A 394 3.22 -8.39 -1.77
CA SER A 394 1.99 -7.76 -2.27
C SER A 394 1.89 -7.74 -3.81
N GLU A 395 3.02 -7.91 -4.49
CA GLU A 395 3.16 -7.81 -5.96
C GLU A 395 2.23 -8.76 -6.71
N GLY A 396 2.04 -9.98 -6.21
CA GLY A 396 1.14 -10.95 -6.84
C GLY A 396 -0.31 -10.45 -6.95
N MET A 397 -0.80 -9.68 -5.97
CA MET A 397 -2.12 -9.05 -6.04
C MET A 397 -2.17 -7.91 -7.06
N LEU A 398 -1.10 -7.11 -7.17
CA LEU A 398 -0.98 -6.05 -8.18
C LEU A 398 -1.02 -6.64 -9.60
N GLN A 399 -0.24 -7.69 -9.85
CA GLN A 399 -0.21 -8.40 -11.12
C GLN A 399 -1.57 -9.01 -11.46
N GLN A 400 -2.25 -9.63 -10.48
CA GLN A 400 -3.61 -10.11 -10.69
C GLN A 400 -4.58 -8.97 -10.98
N ALA A 401 -4.48 -7.84 -10.27
CA ALA A 401 -5.33 -6.68 -10.50
C ALA A 401 -5.17 -6.11 -11.91
N LEU A 402 -3.94 -6.03 -12.43
CA LEU A 402 -3.70 -5.59 -13.80
C LEU A 402 -4.34 -6.53 -14.82
N ARG A 403 -4.18 -7.85 -14.68
CA ARG A 403 -4.82 -8.85 -15.57
C ARG A 403 -6.34 -8.83 -15.50
N ASP A 404 -6.88 -8.73 -14.30
CA ASP A 404 -8.33 -8.66 -14.07
C ASP A 404 -8.91 -7.35 -14.62
N LEU A 405 -8.20 -6.24 -14.48
CA LEU A 405 -8.59 -4.95 -15.02
C LEU A 405 -8.59 -4.96 -16.56
N THR A 406 -7.60 -5.59 -17.21
CA THR A 406 -7.58 -5.68 -18.67
C THR A 406 -8.73 -6.51 -19.20
N ALA A 407 -9.02 -7.65 -18.57
CA ALA A 407 -10.17 -8.48 -18.89
C ALA A 407 -11.49 -7.72 -18.71
N TRP A 408 -11.58 -6.89 -17.67
CA TRP A 408 -12.78 -6.11 -17.38
C TRP A 408 -13.02 -4.98 -18.38
N VAL A 409 -11.97 -4.27 -18.77
CA VAL A 409 -12.04 -3.17 -19.73
C VAL A 409 -12.26 -3.70 -21.15
N GLU A 410 -11.51 -4.71 -21.58
CA GLU A 410 -11.50 -5.17 -22.98
C GLU A 410 -12.63 -6.13 -23.31
N ARG A 411 -13.05 -6.96 -22.34
CA ARG A 411 -13.99 -8.07 -22.57
C ARG A 411 -15.21 -8.06 -21.66
N GLY A 412 -15.34 -7.05 -20.80
CA GLY A 412 -16.45 -6.96 -19.84
C GLY A 412 -16.44 -8.04 -18.76
N ILE A 413 -15.34 -8.78 -18.60
CA ILE A 413 -15.23 -9.84 -17.60
C ILE A 413 -14.94 -9.20 -16.25
N ALA A 414 -15.96 -9.12 -15.39
CA ALA A 414 -15.82 -8.47 -14.10
C ALA A 414 -14.78 -9.18 -13.20
N PRO A 415 -13.93 -8.42 -12.50
CA PRO A 415 -12.98 -8.97 -11.54
C PRO A 415 -13.70 -9.48 -10.29
N ALA A 416 -12.97 -10.19 -9.42
CA ALA A 416 -13.47 -10.58 -8.11
C ALA A 416 -14.07 -9.37 -7.36
N ARG A 417 -15.13 -9.60 -6.57
CA ARG A 417 -15.75 -8.55 -5.74
C ARG A 417 -14.70 -7.94 -4.80
N SER A 418 -14.93 -6.69 -4.41
CA SER A 418 -14.10 -6.01 -3.42
C SER A 418 -13.98 -6.86 -2.15
N THR A 419 -12.83 -6.80 -1.47
CA THR A 419 -12.67 -7.40 -0.15
C THR A 419 -13.74 -6.83 0.77
N ARG A 420 -14.43 -7.69 1.53
CA ARG A 420 -15.34 -7.26 2.59
C ARG A 420 -14.54 -6.89 3.83
N TYR A 421 -14.92 -5.81 4.49
CA TYR A 421 -14.26 -5.35 5.71
C TYR A 421 -15.23 -4.60 6.62
N GLY A 422 -14.91 -4.59 7.90
CA GLY A 422 -15.44 -3.65 8.89
C GLY A 422 -14.41 -2.57 9.20
N LEU A 423 -14.90 -1.43 9.69
CA LEU A 423 -14.09 -0.28 10.08
C LEU A 423 -14.46 0.15 11.50
N VAL A 424 -13.49 0.16 12.40
CA VAL A 424 -13.65 0.64 13.79
C VAL A 424 -12.41 1.43 14.16
N ASP A 425 -12.55 2.67 14.64
CA ASP A 425 -11.44 3.56 15.00
C ASP A 425 -10.36 3.64 13.89
N SER A 426 -10.77 3.78 12.63
CA SER A 426 -9.89 3.79 11.44
C SER A 426 -9.08 2.50 11.22
N GLN A 427 -9.45 1.40 11.90
CA GLN A 427 -8.86 0.08 11.72
C GLN A 427 -9.71 -0.75 10.77
N VAL A 428 -9.12 -1.18 9.66
CA VAL A 428 -9.76 -2.09 8.69
C VAL A 428 -9.62 -3.52 9.18
N ARG A 429 -10.75 -4.23 9.31
CA ARG A 429 -10.81 -5.64 9.71
C ARG A 429 -11.48 -6.48 8.64
N VAL A 430 -10.80 -7.51 8.15
CA VAL A 430 -11.33 -8.43 7.14
C VAL A 430 -11.85 -9.70 7.81
N PRO A 431 -12.87 -10.38 7.24
CA PRO A 431 -13.35 -11.67 7.74
C PRO A 431 -12.25 -12.74 7.74
N ASP A 432 -12.32 -13.68 8.69
CA ASP A 432 -11.33 -14.75 8.84
C ASP A 432 -11.53 -15.91 7.86
N ASP A 433 -12.66 -16.00 7.16
CA ASP A 433 -12.94 -17.04 6.18
C ASP A 433 -12.88 -16.51 4.74
N ALA A 434 -12.47 -17.35 3.79
CA ALA A 434 -12.25 -16.92 2.41
C ALA A 434 -13.54 -16.51 1.66
N ALA A 435 -14.67 -17.16 1.95
CA ALA A 435 -15.94 -16.87 1.30
C ALA A 435 -16.51 -15.51 1.75
N GLY A 436 -16.44 -15.23 3.05
CA GLY A 436 -16.79 -13.97 3.66
C GLY A 436 -15.83 -12.84 3.28
N ARG A 437 -14.52 -13.12 3.22
CA ARG A 437 -13.49 -12.12 2.88
C ARG A 437 -13.61 -11.56 1.47
N GLN A 438 -14.03 -12.39 0.50
CA GLN A 438 -14.03 -12.02 -0.94
C GLN A 438 -12.63 -11.56 -1.41
N GLY A 439 -12.54 -10.74 -2.45
CA GLY A 439 -11.26 -10.37 -3.04
C GLY A 439 -10.54 -11.55 -3.68
N VAL A 440 -9.20 -11.50 -3.69
CA VAL A 440 -8.35 -12.48 -4.37
C VAL A 440 -7.33 -13.18 -3.46
N GLN A 441 -7.14 -12.70 -2.23
CA GLN A 441 -6.10 -13.22 -1.34
C GLN A 441 -6.57 -14.51 -0.64
N PRO A 442 -5.74 -15.56 -0.57
CA PRO A 442 -6.08 -16.77 0.18
C PRO A 442 -6.11 -16.46 1.68
N VAL A 443 -6.86 -17.26 2.41
CA VAL A 443 -6.91 -17.28 3.87
C VAL A 443 -6.14 -18.50 4.36
N VAL A 444 -5.35 -18.33 5.43
CA VAL A 444 -4.62 -19.41 6.09
C VAL A 444 -4.97 -19.41 7.57
N GLU A 445 -5.75 -20.39 7.99
CA GLU A 445 -5.99 -20.70 9.40
C GLU A 445 -4.93 -21.70 9.85
N LEU A 446 -4.11 -21.36 10.84
CA LEU A 446 -3.10 -22.24 11.41
C LEU A 446 -3.40 -22.49 12.88
N THR A 447 -3.34 -23.75 13.30
CA THR A 447 -3.46 -24.17 14.70
C THR A 447 -2.35 -25.15 15.06
N VAL A 448 -2.07 -25.25 16.35
CA VAL A 448 -1.17 -26.25 16.94
C VAL A 448 -1.92 -26.95 18.07
N ASN A 449 -2.07 -28.27 17.96
CA ASN A 449 -2.97 -29.08 18.81
C ASN A 449 -4.39 -28.47 18.93
N GLY A 450 -4.89 -27.85 17.87
CA GLY A 450 -6.21 -27.20 17.84
C GLY A 450 -6.29 -25.81 18.49
N ALA A 451 -5.17 -25.23 18.93
CA ALA A 451 -5.11 -23.91 19.55
C ALA A 451 -4.22 -22.93 18.76
N ALA A 452 -4.37 -21.62 19.01
CA ALA A 452 -3.49 -20.58 18.46
C ALA A 452 -2.16 -20.44 19.23
N TRP A 453 -2.08 -21.04 20.42
CA TRP A 453 -0.91 -21.04 21.28
C TRP A 453 -0.84 -22.31 22.13
N ILE A 454 0.38 -22.77 22.40
CA ILE A 454 0.67 -23.86 23.34
C ILE A 454 1.95 -23.60 24.14
N ASP A 455 2.04 -24.29 25.27
CA ASP A 455 3.18 -24.39 26.17
C ASP A 455 3.52 -25.88 26.34
N VAL A 456 4.76 -26.28 25.99
CA VAL A 456 5.18 -27.69 25.95
C VAL A 456 6.62 -27.87 26.41
N ALA A 457 6.96 -29.07 26.87
CA ALA A 457 8.35 -29.41 27.19
C ALA A 457 9.16 -29.70 25.92
N ALA A 458 10.46 -29.38 25.93
CA ALA A 458 11.38 -29.81 24.88
C ALA A 458 11.33 -31.34 24.69
N GLY A 459 11.25 -31.78 23.44
CA GLY A 459 11.08 -33.19 23.07
C GLY A 459 9.63 -33.66 22.96
N GLN A 460 8.64 -32.86 23.37
CA GLN A 460 7.22 -33.16 23.17
C GLN A 460 6.80 -32.88 21.71
N THR A 461 6.17 -33.87 21.08
CA THR A 461 5.59 -33.71 19.74
C THR A 461 4.26 -32.98 19.80
N VAL A 462 4.10 -32.01 18.89
CA VAL A 462 2.88 -31.24 18.68
C VAL A 462 2.42 -31.41 17.24
N THR A 463 1.13 -31.22 16.96
CA THR A 463 0.56 -31.34 15.62
C THR A 463 0.13 -29.98 15.13
N PHE A 464 0.72 -29.52 14.04
CA PHE A 464 0.29 -28.33 13.32
C PHE A 464 -0.77 -28.70 12.29
N VAL A 465 -1.86 -27.94 12.24
CA VAL A 465 -2.91 -28.09 11.22
C VAL A 465 -3.15 -26.74 10.57
N ALA A 466 -2.92 -26.68 9.25
CA ALA A 466 -3.17 -25.50 8.44
C ALA A 466 -4.32 -25.75 7.45
N LYS A 467 -5.34 -24.90 7.48
CA LYS A 467 -6.43 -24.86 6.50
C LYS A 467 -6.27 -23.63 5.62
N VAL A 468 -6.07 -23.88 4.33
CA VAL A 468 -5.92 -22.85 3.31
C VAL A 468 -7.16 -22.82 2.44
N GLN A 469 -7.75 -21.64 2.27
CA GLN A 469 -8.93 -21.43 1.45
C GLN A 469 -8.73 -20.25 0.52
N VAL A 470 -9.01 -20.45 -0.77
CA VAL A 470 -9.02 -19.37 -1.77
C VAL A 470 -10.45 -18.82 -1.88
N PRO A 471 -10.65 -17.48 -1.93
CA PRO A 471 -11.98 -16.92 -2.13
C PRO A 471 -12.68 -17.51 -3.37
N PRO A 472 -14.02 -17.64 -3.37
CA PRO A 472 -14.75 -18.16 -4.52
C PRO A 472 -14.35 -17.45 -5.83
N ALA A 473 -14.09 -18.26 -6.86
CA ALA A 473 -13.59 -17.83 -8.17
C ALA A 473 -12.20 -17.16 -8.19
N ALA A 474 -11.49 -17.00 -7.05
CA ALA A 474 -10.17 -16.35 -6.98
C ALA A 474 -8.98 -17.22 -7.44
N GLY A 475 -9.21 -18.51 -7.73
CA GLY A 475 -8.19 -19.42 -8.26
C GLY A 475 -7.97 -20.64 -7.38
N LYS A 476 -6.73 -21.12 -7.34
CA LYS A 476 -6.33 -22.33 -6.62
C LYS A 476 -5.06 -22.10 -5.82
N VAL A 477 -4.89 -22.82 -4.71
CA VAL A 477 -3.62 -22.92 -4.01
C VAL A 477 -2.63 -23.62 -4.92
N VAL A 478 -1.43 -23.05 -5.09
CA VAL A 478 -0.36 -23.58 -5.94
C VAL A 478 0.93 -23.86 -5.18
N ALA A 479 1.09 -23.30 -3.98
CA ALA A 479 2.23 -23.60 -3.11
C ALA A 479 1.83 -23.46 -1.64
N THR A 480 2.41 -24.31 -0.79
CA THR A 480 2.43 -24.16 0.67
C THR A 480 3.86 -24.30 1.15
N GLU A 481 4.24 -23.50 2.14
CA GLU A 481 5.60 -23.47 2.67
C GLU A 481 5.56 -23.31 4.19
N TRP A 482 6.34 -24.11 4.92
CA TRP A 482 6.45 -24.05 6.38
C TRP A 482 7.69 -23.29 6.83
N ASP A 483 7.53 -22.56 7.91
CA ASP A 483 8.62 -22.00 8.73
C ASP A 483 8.28 -22.32 10.19
N PHE A 484 8.76 -23.47 10.68
CA PHE A 484 8.46 -23.92 12.05
C PHE A 484 9.15 -23.08 13.12
N ASP A 485 10.22 -22.36 12.77
CA ASP A 485 10.98 -21.55 13.73
C ASP A 485 10.51 -20.09 13.77
N GLY A 486 9.78 -19.62 12.75
CA GLY A 486 9.34 -18.23 12.62
C GLY A 486 10.46 -17.28 12.19
N THR A 487 11.45 -17.79 11.47
CA THR A 487 12.67 -17.05 11.08
C THR A 487 12.55 -16.36 9.73
N GLY A 488 11.54 -16.70 8.93
CA GLY A 488 11.34 -16.29 7.54
C GLY A 488 11.91 -17.30 6.53
N ASN A 489 12.52 -18.39 6.99
CA ASN A 489 13.05 -19.45 6.14
C ASN A 489 11.96 -20.47 5.79
N PHE A 490 11.16 -20.11 4.79
CA PHE A 490 10.07 -20.93 4.31
C PHE A 490 10.56 -22.10 3.45
N THR A 491 10.14 -23.32 3.79
CA THR A 491 10.44 -24.56 3.06
C THR A 491 9.18 -25.10 2.40
N ALA A 492 9.25 -25.38 1.09
CA ALA A 492 8.13 -25.93 0.34
C ALA A 492 7.60 -27.24 0.96
N TRP A 493 6.28 -27.35 1.02
CA TRP A 493 5.59 -28.51 1.56
C TRP A 493 4.57 -29.06 0.55
N PRO A 494 4.55 -30.37 0.29
CA PRO A 494 3.63 -30.95 -0.67
C PRO A 494 2.22 -31.02 -0.11
N PHE A 495 1.23 -30.71 -0.95
CA PHE A 495 -0.18 -30.91 -0.64
C PHE A 495 -0.95 -31.57 -1.80
N GLY A 496 -0.25 -32.12 -2.79
CA GLY A 496 -0.86 -32.60 -4.05
C GLY A 496 -1.05 -31.49 -5.07
N GLY A 497 -2.00 -31.69 -6.00
CA GLY A 497 -2.23 -30.77 -7.12
C GLY A 497 -3.00 -29.49 -6.75
N PRO A 498 -2.97 -28.46 -7.61
CA PRO A 498 -3.66 -27.19 -7.37
C PRO A 498 -5.17 -27.35 -7.15
N ARG A 499 -5.68 -26.77 -6.05
CA ARG A 499 -7.09 -26.84 -5.65
C ARG A 499 -7.50 -25.64 -4.78
N PRO A 500 -8.79 -25.29 -4.70
CA PRO A 500 -9.24 -24.09 -3.98
C PRO A 500 -9.17 -24.21 -2.45
N MET A 501 -9.11 -25.43 -1.91
CA MET A 501 -8.99 -25.69 -0.48
C MET A 501 -7.95 -26.76 -0.23
N VAL A 502 -7.08 -26.51 0.75
CA VAL A 502 -6.00 -27.42 1.14
C VAL A 502 -5.99 -27.50 2.67
N GLU A 503 -5.87 -28.71 3.19
CA GLU A 503 -5.56 -28.94 4.61
C GLU A 503 -4.23 -29.70 4.69
N VAL A 504 -3.34 -29.24 5.55
CA VAL A 504 -2.04 -29.85 5.83
C VAL A 504 -1.92 -30.11 7.32
N SER A 505 -1.54 -31.33 7.70
CA SER A 505 -1.31 -31.72 9.09
C SER A 505 0.12 -32.27 9.23
N VAL A 506 0.89 -31.73 10.17
CA VAL A 506 2.31 -32.09 10.35
C VAL A 506 2.63 -32.26 11.84
N PRO A 507 3.10 -33.44 12.27
CA PRO A 507 3.70 -33.59 13.59
C PRO A 507 5.10 -32.96 13.60
N PHE A 508 5.43 -32.23 14.65
CA PHE A 508 6.72 -31.56 14.81
C PHE A 508 7.17 -31.58 16.27
N THR A 509 8.46 -31.67 16.51
CA THR A 509 9.05 -31.71 17.86
C THR A 509 10.12 -30.65 17.97
N TYR A 510 9.95 -29.72 18.91
CA TYR A 510 11.00 -28.78 19.29
C TYR A 510 11.91 -29.42 20.33
N THR A 511 13.22 -29.34 20.13
CA THR A 511 14.23 -29.91 21.06
C THR A 511 14.97 -28.86 21.86
N THR A 512 14.79 -27.58 21.52
CA THR A 512 15.45 -26.45 22.18
C THR A 512 14.40 -25.59 22.86
N PRO A 513 14.58 -25.22 24.14
CA PRO A 513 13.70 -24.26 24.80
C PRO A 513 13.71 -22.90 24.10
N GLY A 514 12.55 -22.26 24.02
CA GLY A 514 12.43 -20.99 23.31
C GLY A 514 11.00 -20.57 23.01
N LEU A 515 10.88 -19.36 22.44
CA LEU A 515 9.65 -18.81 21.91
C LEU A 515 9.69 -18.85 20.39
N TYR A 516 8.77 -19.58 19.79
CA TYR A 516 8.65 -19.78 18.36
C TYR A 516 7.34 -19.17 17.85
N PHE A 517 7.38 -18.67 16.60
CA PHE A 517 6.18 -18.23 15.87
C PHE A 517 6.03 -18.99 14.55
N PRO A 518 5.66 -20.28 14.61
CA PRO A 518 5.56 -21.11 13.43
C PRO A 518 4.55 -20.54 12.44
N ALA A 519 4.87 -20.63 11.15
CA ALA A 519 4.07 -20.09 10.08
C ALA A 519 3.88 -21.10 8.95
N LEU A 520 2.67 -21.09 8.36
CA LEU A 520 2.45 -21.63 7.02
C LEU A 520 2.14 -20.48 6.08
N ARG A 521 2.95 -20.32 5.04
CA ARG A 521 2.66 -19.43 3.91
C ARG A 521 1.97 -20.24 2.82
N ALA A 522 0.92 -19.68 2.25
CA ALA A 522 0.24 -20.24 1.10
C ALA A 522 0.24 -19.23 -0.05
N THR A 523 0.38 -19.75 -1.27
CA THR A 523 0.27 -18.97 -2.51
C THR A 523 -0.89 -19.50 -3.32
N SER A 524 -1.77 -18.61 -3.77
CA SER A 524 -2.79 -18.91 -4.77
C SER A 524 -2.52 -18.21 -6.10
N GLN A 525 -3.00 -18.81 -7.17
CA GLN A 525 -2.87 -18.31 -8.55
C GLN A 525 -4.19 -18.62 -9.29
N ARG A 526 -4.64 -17.70 -10.14
CA ARG A 526 -5.97 -17.73 -10.78
C ARG A 526 -6.23 -18.98 -11.61
N GLU A 527 -5.33 -19.31 -12.52
CA GLU A 527 -5.39 -20.48 -13.40
C GLU A 527 -4.97 -21.77 -12.69
N GLY A 528 -4.33 -21.66 -11.52
CA GLY A 528 -3.75 -22.76 -10.78
C GLY A 528 -2.44 -23.25 -11.38
N ASP A 529 -1.69 -22.39 -12.07
CA ASP A 529 -0.37 -22.72 -12.60
C ASP A 529 0.70 -22.53 -11.51
N PRO A 530 1.36 -23.61 -11.04
CA PRO A 530 2.42 -23.49 -10.04
C PRO A 530 3.73 -22.98 -10.64
N SER A 531 3.92 -23.06 -11.96
CA SER A 531 5.17 -22.75 -12.64
C SER A 531 5.33 -21.27 -13.00
N THR A 532 4.22 -20.54 -13.15
CA THR A 532 4.28 -19.11 -13.45
C THR A 532 4.87 -18.33 -12.27
N PRO A 533 5.77 -17.35 -12.54
CA PRO A 533 6.26 -16.44 -11.52
C PRO A 533 5.23 -15.34 -11.19
N PHE A 534 4.22 -15.13 -12.04
CA PHE A 534 3.34 -13.98 -11.98
C PHE A 534 1.98 -14.25 -11.32
N ALA A 535 1.37 -13.19 -10.80
CA ALA A 535 0.05 -13.21 -10.16
C ALA A 535 -0.06 -14.22 -9.01
N ARG A 536 1.05 -14.39 -8.27
CA ARG A 536 1.18 -15.28 -7.12
C ARG A 536 0.74 -14.60 -5.84
N VAL A 537 -0.55 -14.68 -5.52
CA VAL A 537 -1.13 -13.99 -4.36
C VAL A 537 -0.83 -14.77 -3.09
N GLN A 538 -0.12 -14.16 -2.15
CA GLN A 538 0.33 -14.81 -0.92
C GLN A 538 -0.50 -14.41 0.30
N ASN A 539 -0.58 -15.32 1.27
CA ASN A 539 -0.92 -15.02 2.65
C ASN A 539 -0.25 -16.03 3.59
N LEU A 540 -0.30 -15.81 4.90
CA LEU A 540 0.22 -16.73 5.89
C LEU A 540 -0.66 -16.79 7.14
N GLY A 541 -0.59 -17.94 7.82
CA GLY A 541 -1.16 -18.16 9.14
C GLY A 541 -0.03 -18.43 10.12
N ARG A 542 -0.20 -18.00 11.38
CA ARG A 542 0.84 -18.11 12.42
C ARG A 542 0.25 -18.50 13.76
N VAL A 543 1.02 -19.22 14.54
CA VAL A 543 0.72 -19.58 15.94
C VAL A 543 1.91 -19.26 16.84
N ARG A 544 1.73 -19.39 18.14
CA ARG A 544 2.82 -19.22 19.13
C ARG A 544 3.10 -20.54 19.82
N VAL A 545 4.37 -20.91 19.96
CA VAL A 545 4.79 -22.10 20.70
C VAL A 545 5.85 -21.70 21.70
N VAL A 546 5.61 -21.99 22.98
CA VAL A 546 6.59 -21.83 24.05
C VAL A 546 7.11 -23.21 24.43
N VAL A 547 8.43 -23.37 24.42
CA VAL A 547 9.11 -24.64 24.71
C VAL A 547 10.00 -24.43 25.94
N HIS A 548 9.88 -25.30 26.95
CA HIS A 548 10.68 -25.24 28.18
C HIS A 548 11.66 -26.39 28.33
#